data_AF-A0A368NYW2-F1
#
_entry.id   AF-A0A368NYW2-F1
#
_cell.length_a   1.000
_cell.length_b   1.000
_cell.length_c   1.000
_cell.angle_alpha   90.00
_cell.angle_beta   90.00
_cell.angle_gamma   90.00
#
_symmetry.space_group_name_H-M   'P 1'
#
loop_
_entity.id
_entity.type
_entity.pdbx_description
1 polymer ?
#
loop_
_entity_poly.entity_id
_entity_poly.type
_entity_poly.pdbx_seq_one_letter_code
_entity_poly.pdbx_strand_id
1 'polypeptide(L)'
;MDEERLREVWRQKKIPVVIRRDERGRKLRVRLPYADNNRQWLNTVGKSTVKWIDSKSYWELPKNWFNDFVNRALKRYGKLYVIQPYREQEKCAPACMNAEGHECQCSCMGANHGNRNNGSWLEVSETFATRWGEKEIACRLMVSKGQKTQCDEI
;
A
#
# COMPACT_ATOMS: atom_id res chain seq x y z
N MET A 1 4.03 -20.78 -0.22
CA MET A 1 2.60 -20.47 -0.08
C MET A 1 2.38 -18.96 -0.16
N ASP A 2 3.09 -18.15 0.63
CA ASP A 2 2.90 -16.68 0.64
C ASP A 2 3.42 -15.93 -0.60
N GLU A 3 4.40 -16.47 -1.32
CA GLU A 3 4.87 -15.86 -2.58
C GLU A 3 3.76 -15.89 -3.66
N GLU A 4 3.00 -16.99 -3.77
CA GLU A 4 1.90 -17.07 -4.72
C GLU A 4 0.75 -16.15 -4.31
N ARG A 5 0.42 -16.08 -3.02
CA ARG A 5 -0.54 -15.10 -2.48
C ARG A 5 -0.13 -13.65 -2.80
N LEU A 6 1.16 -13.31 -2.73
CA LEU A 6 1.66 -12.00 -3.14
C LEU A 6 1.45 -11.75 -4.64
N ARG A 7 1.67 -12.76 -5.48
CA ARG A 7 1.42 -12.69 -6.92
C ARG A 7 -0.06 -12.52 -7.22
N GLU A 8 -0.93 -13.20 -6.48
CA GLU A 8 -2.39 -13.06 -6.59
C GLU A 8 -2.85 -11.65 -6.22
N VAL A 9 -2.37 -11.12 -5.09
CA VAL A 9 -2.63 -9.72 -4.67
C VAL A 9 -2.18 -8.73 -5.75
N TRP A 10 -1.04 -8.95 -6.39
CA TRP A 10 -0.57 -8.08 -7.48
C TRP A 10 -1.37 -8.25 -8.78
N ARG A 11 -1.80 -9.47 -9.10
CA ARG A 11 -2.48 -9.79 -10.36
C ARG A 11 -3.96 -9.40 -10.35
N GLN A 12 -4.61 -9.42 -9.19
CA GLN A 12 -6.02 -9.04 -9.09
C GLN A 12 -6.28 -7.60 -9.55
N LYS A 13 -7.53 -7.32 -9.93
CA LYS A 13 -7.96 -6.08 -10.58
C LYS A 13 -9.02 -5.30 -9.79
N LYS A 14 -9.37 -5.75 -8.59
CA LYS A 14 -10.49 -5.26 -7.78
C LYS A 14 -10.07 -4.24 -6.73
N ILE A 15 -8.93 -4.46 -6.08
CA ILE A 15 -8.38 -3.61 -5.02
C ILE A 15 -7.13 -2.92 -5.57
N PRO A 16 -6.94 -1.62 -5.39
CA PRO A 16 -5.69 -0.99 -5.79
C PRO A 16 -4.51 -1.61 -5.04
N VAL A 17 -3.33 -1.62 -5.67
CA VAL A 17 -2.10 -2.14 -5.07
C VAL A 17 -0.99 -1.13 -5.30
N VAL A 18 -0.24 -0.80 -4.26
CA VAL A 18 1.01 -0.03 -4.36
C VAL A 18 2.18 -0.87 -3.86
N ILE A 19 3.24 -0.93 -4.67
CA ILE A 19 4.50 -1.54 -4.31
C ILE A 19 5.52 -0.44 -4.01
N ARG A 20 5.99 -0.42 -2.76
CA ARG A 20 7.12 0.39 -2.33
C ARG A 20 8.43 -0.36 -2.61
N ARG A 21 9.43 0.39 -3.06
CA ARG A 21 10.76 -0.11 -3.44
C ARG A 21 11.80 0.81 -2.82
N ASP A 22 12.75 0.24 -2.08
CA ASP A 22 13.73 1.03 -1.34
C ASP A 22 14.95 1.43 -2.14
N GLU A 23 15.22 0.74 -3.25
CA GLU A 23 16.40 0.98 -4.04
C GLU A 23 16.36 2.39 -4.65
N ARG A 24 17.51 3.08 -4.58
CA ARG A 24 17.66 4.43 -5.09
C ARG A 24 17.22 4.53 -6.55
N GLY A 25 16.44 5.55 -6.87
CA GLY A 25 15.94 5.80 -8.22
C GLY A 25 14.73 4.95 -8.63
N ARG A 26 14.28 3.98 -7.82
CA ARG A 26 13.07 3.22 -8.13
C ARG A 26 11.80 4.03 -7.80
N LYS A 27 10.83 3.94 -8.72
CA LYS A 27 9.48 4.52 -8.61
C LYS A 27 8.55 3.58 -7.83
N LEU A 28 7.43 4.09 -7.34
CA LEU A 28 6.33 3.21 -6.89
C LEU A 28 5.77 2.46 -8.10
N ARG A 29 5.30 1.23 -7.91
CA ARG A 29 4.46 0.57 -8.90
C ARG A 29 3.04 0.52 -8.38
N VAL A 30 2.09 0.95 -9.19
CA VAL A 30 0.69 1.04 -8.81
C VAL A 30 -0.19 0.31 -9.81
N ARG A 31 -1.06 -0.56 -9.30
CA ARG A 31 -2.20 -1.09 -10.04
C ARG A 31 -3.48 -0.52 -9.47
N LEU A 32 -4.38 -0.13 -10.36
CA LEU A 32 -5.70 0.39 -10.02
C LEU A 32 -6.75 -0.48 -10.70
N PRO A 33 -7.94 -0.63 -10.09
CA PRO A 33 -9.13 -1.01 -10.85
C PRO A 33 -9.27 -0.13 -12.09
N TYR A 34 -9.66 -0.73 -13.21
CA TYR A 34 -9.77 0.03 -14.46
C TYR A 34 -10.86 1.10 -14.32
N ALA A 35 -10.49 2.33 -14.67
CA ALA A 35 -11.38 3.44 -14.90
C ALA A 35 -10.75 4.31 -15.99
N ASP A 36 -11.60 4.84 -16.87
CA ASP A 36 -11.24 5.78 -17.93
C ASP A 36 -10.48 7.01 -17.40
N ASN A 37 -10.88 7.49 -16.21
CA ASN A 37 -10.32 8.68 -15.58
C ASN A 37 -9.07 8.40 -14.71
N ASN A 38 -8.48 7.20 -14.73
CA ASN A 38 -7.37 6.84 -13.84
C ASN A 38 -6.17 7.78 -13.96
N ARG A 39 -5.79 8.16 -15.19
CA ARG A 39 -4.68 9.10 -15.41
C ARG A 39 -4.99 10.48 -14.83
N GLN A 40 -6.20 10.99 -15.10
CA GLN A 40 -6.64 12.29 -14.59
C GLN A 40 -6.69 12.29 -13.05
N TRP A 41 -7.19 11.22 -12.46
CA TRP A 41 -7.21 11.05 -11.00
C TRP A 41 -5.81 10.99 -10.41
N LEU A 42 -4.87 10.25 -11.02
CA LEU A 42 -3.47 10.20 -10.59
C LEU A 42 -2.80 11.59 -10.64
N ASN A 43 -3.14 12.43 -11.62
CA ASN A 43 -2.66 13.81 -11.68
C ASN A 43 -3.21 14.69 -10.54
N THR A 44 -4.25 14.26 -9.83
CA THR A 44 -4.68 14.95 -8.61
C THR A 44 -3.81 14.58 -7.41
N VAL A 45 -3.13 13.43 -7.43
CA VAL A 45 -2.27 12.96 -6.33
C VAL A 45 -1.04 13.85 -6.17
N GLY A 46 -0.42 14.26 -7.27
CA GLY A 46 0.69 15.20 -7.26
C GLY A 46 0.97 15.81 -8.64
N LYS A 47 2.00 16.67 -8.73
CA LYS A 47 2.20 17.57 -9.88
C LYS A 47 3.11 17.02 -11.01
N SER A 48 3.90 16.00 -10.74
CA SER A 48 4.80 15.32 -11.70
C SER A 48 4.09 14.29 -12.60
N THR A 49 4.71 13.96 -13.73
CA THR A 49 4.20 12.99 -14.70
C THR A 49 4.20 11.55 -14.17
N VAL A 50 3.07 10.87 -14.33
CA VAL A 50 2.94 9.41 -14.15
C VAL A 50 3.15 8.66 -15.47
N LYS A 51 3.79 7.48 -15.41
CA LYS A 51 4.06 6.65 -16.59
C LYS A 51 3.22 5.38 -16.55
N TRP A 52 2.49 5.08 -17.62
CA TRP A 52 1.86 3.78 -17.82
C TRP A 52 2.89 2.81 -18.41
N ILE A 53 2.99 1.62 -17.82
CA ILE A 53 3.85 0.52 -18.30
C ILE A 53 2.93 -0.55 -18.87
N ASP A 54 2.73 -0.48 -20.18
CA ASP A 54 1.72 -1.27 -20.88
C ASP A 54 1.95 -2.78 -20.80
N SER A 55 3.18 -3.22 -21.10
CA SER A 55 3.59 -4.63 -21.13
C SER A 55 3.36 -5.41 -19.82
N LYS A 56 3.19 -4.70 -18.71
CA LYS A 56 2.97 -5.29 -17.37
C LYS A 56 1.75 -4.69 -16.67
N SER A 57 1.00 -3.84 -17.36
CA SER A 57 -0.23 -3.17 -16.91
C SER A 57 -0.12 -2.56 -15.51
N TYR A 58 0.77 -1.59 -15.32
CA TYR A 58 0.86 -0.81 -14.08
C TYR A 58 1.34 0.62 -14.31
N TRP A 59 1.13 1.49 -13.33
CA TRP A 59 1.61 2.86 -13.29
C TRP A 59 2.93 2.97 -12.50
N GLU A 60 3.86 3.78 -12.98
CA GLU A 60 5.00 4.26 -12.19
C GLU A 60 4.75 5.68 -11.68
N LEU A 61 4.88 5.84 -10.35
CA LEU A 61 4.71 7.11 -9.65
C LEU A 61 6.01 7.51 -8.93
N PRO A 62 6.26 8.82 -8.71
CA PRO A 62 7.34 9.27 -7.82
C PRO A 62 7.26 8.64 -6.42
N LYS A 63 8.41 8.33 -5.82
CA LYS A 63 8.47 7.68 -4.49
C LYS A 63 7.85 8.54 -3.39
N ASN A 64 8.05 9.86 -3.46
CA ASN A 64 7.51 10.83 -2.50
C ASN A 64 5.99 11.00 -2.57
N TRP A 65 5.30 10.38 -3.51
CA TRP A 65 3.83 10.38 -3.57
C TRP A 65 3.20 9.30 -2.72
N PHE A 66 3.98 8.46 -2.05
CA PHE A 66 3.46 7.28 -1.37
C PHE A 66 2.33 7.62 -0.39
N ASN A 67 2.55 8.60 0.49
CA ASN A 67 1.54 8.98 1.49
C ASN A 67 0.28 9.58 0.84
N ASP A 68 0.43 10.51 -0.09
CA ASP A 68 -0.71 11.13 -0.79
C ASP A 68 -1.49 10.13 -1.63
N PHE A 69 -0.78 9.18 -2.27
CA PHE A 69 -1.40 8.10 -3.02
C PHE A 69 -2.22 7.20 -2.09
N VAL A 70 -1.65 6.76 -0.96
CA VAL A 70 -2.35 5.91 0.02
C VAL A 70 -3.62 6.60 0.52
N ASN A 71 -3.50 7.87 0.96
CA ASN A 71 -4.63 8.67 1.42
C ASN A 71 -5.75 8.78 0.37
N ARG A 72 -5.41 9.15 -0.87
CA ARG A 72 -6.38 9.32 -1.95
C ARG A 72 -6.98 8.01 -2.43
N ALA A 73 -6.19 6.93 -2.45
CA ALA A 73 -6.67 5.61 -2.79
C ALA A 73 -7.67 5.11 -1.76
N LEU A 74 -7.39 5.26 -0.47
CA LEU A 74 -8.32 4.88 0.60
C LEU A 74 -9.59 5.72 0.56
N LYS A 75 -9.49 7.03 0.30
CA LYS A 75 -10.67 7.88 0.09
C LYS A 75 -11.51 7.43 -1.12
N ARG A 76 -10.89 7.01 -2.23
CA ARG A 76 -11.59 6.64 -3.46
C ARG A 76 -12.14 5.21 -3.44
N TYR A 77 -11.39 4.27 -2.90
CA TYR A 77 -11.65 2.83 -3.02
C TYR A 77 -12.00 2.16 -1.69
N GLY A 78 -11.85 2.86 -0.56
CA GLY A 78 -12.09 2.32 0.78
C GLY A 78 -11.03 1.35 1.29
N LYS A 79 -10.28 0.72 0.38
CA LYS A 79 -9.22 -0.25 0.69
C LYS A 79 -8.08 -0.20 -0.32
N LEU A 80 -6.89 -0.62 0.14
CA LEU A 80 -5.65 -0.63 -0.64
C LEU A 80 -4.71 -1.71 -0.12
N TYR A 81 -4.10 -2.48 -1.02
CA TYR A 81 -2.94 -3.29 -0.67
C TYR A 81 -1.65 -2.47 -0.76
N VAL A 82 -0.83 -2.55 0.29
CA VAL A 82 0.53 -2.02 0.32
C VAL A 82 1.51 -3.19 0.40
N ILE A 83 2.31 -3.35 -0.64
CA ILE A 83 3.44 -4.28 -0.69
C ILE A 83 4.71 -3.46 -0.47
N GLN A 84 5.51 -3.82 0.53
CA GLN A 84 6.66 -3.01 0.93
C GLN A 84 7.78 -3.87 1.52
N PRO A 85 9.00 -3.33 1.61
CA PRO A 85 10.08 -3.98 2.34
C PRO A 85 9.70 -4.22 3.80
N TYR A 86 10.12 -5.37 4.31
CA TYR A 86 9.91 -5.83 5.67
C TYR A 86 11.27 -6.10 6.32
N ARG A 87 11.37 -5.85 7.62
CA ARG A 87 12.56 -6.14 8.41
C ARG A 87 12.14 -6.87 9.69
N GLU A 88 12.34 -8.18 9.71
CA GLU A 88 11.95 -9.02 10.84
C GLU A 88 12.58 -8.57 12.18
N GLN A 89 13.83 -8.09 12.14
CA GLN A 89 14.55 -7.65 13.33
C GLN A 89 14.21 -6.22 13.78
N GLU A 90 13.54 -5.41 12.93
CA GLU A 90 13.22 -4.02 13.24
C GLU A 90 11.97 -3.94 14.13
N LYS A 91 12.18 -3.86 15.45
CA LYS A 91 11.10 -3.67 16.42
C LYS A 91 10.45 -2.29 16.25
N CYS A 92 9.13 -2.22 16.45
CA CYS A 92 8.38 -0.98 16.35
C CYS A 92 8.91 0.07 17.36
N ALA A 93 9.53 1.12 16.83
CA ALA A 93 10.10 2.21 17.62
C ALA A 93 9.06 3.35 17.83
N PRO A 94 9.28 4.25 18.80
CA PRO A 94 8.44 5.43 19.00
C PRO A 94 8.19 6.25 17.73
N ALA A 95 9.19 6.38 16.85
CA ALA A 95 9.03 7.09 15.57
C ALA A 95 7.95 6.46 14.67
N CYS A 96 7.81 5.13 14.67
CA CYS A 96 6.76 4.43 13.93
C CYS A 96 5.40 4.54 14.65
N MET A 97 5.38 4.44 15.98
CA MET A 97 4.15 4.61 16.76
C MET A 97 3.56 6.03 16.68
N ASN A 98 4.41 7.03 16.48
CA ASN A 98 4.05 8.45 16.38
C ASN A 98 4.00 8.95 14.92
N ALA A 99 4.15 8.05 13.93
CA ALA A 99 4.22 8.44 12.53
C ALA A 99 2.88 9.03 12.04
N GLU A 100 2.96 10.08 11.24
CA GLU A 100 1.82 10.69 10.55
C GLU A 100 1.64 10.14 9.12
N GLY A 101 2.75 9.69 8.50
CA GLY A 101 2.75 9.03 7.18
C GLY A 101 2.38 7.55 7.26
N HIS A 102 2.43 6.84 6.13
CA HIS A 102 2.09 5.42 5.99
C HIS A 102 3.33 4.53 5.86
N GLU A 103 4.52 5.12 5.81
CA GLU A 103 5.77 4.36 5.70
C GLU A 103 6.04 3.53 6.96
N CYS A 104 6.05 2.22 6.77
CA CYS A 104 6.40 1.26 7.80
C CYS A 104 7.29 0.16 7.20
N GLN A 105 8.18 -0.42 8.00
CA GLN A 105 8.99 -1.62 7.69
C GLN A 105 9.18 -2.54 8.90
N CYS A 106 8.68 -2.13 10.09
CA CYS A 106 8.82 -2.88 11.34
C CYS A 106 8.29 -4.32 11.22
N SER A 107 8.77 -5.16 12.13
CA SER A 107 8.24 -6.49 12.40
C SER A 107 6.75 -6.48 12.77
N CYS A 108 6.25 -5.36 13.29
CA CYS A 108 4.85 -5.15 13.66
C CYS A 108 3.88 -5.07 12.47
N MET A 109 4.39 -4.99 11.23
CA MET A 109 3.61 -4.89 9.99
C MET A 109 2.53 -3.78 10.06
N GLY A 110 2.80 -2.69 10.78
CA GLY A 110 1.89 -1.57 10.92
C GLY A 110 0.85 -1.67 12.03
N ALA A 111 0.81 -2.76 12.81
CA ALA A 111 -0.17 -2.92 13.88
C ALA A 111 -0.15 -1.79 14.94
N ASN A 112 1.03 -1.24 15.21
CA ASN A 112 1.23 -0.17 16.19
C ASN A 112 1.44 1.21 15.53
N HIS A 113 1.41 1.29 14.21
CA HIS A 113 1.81 2.47 13.45
C HIS A 113 0.80 3.61 13.62
N GLY A 114 1.27 4.79 14.02
CA GLY A 114 0.42 5.97 14.27
C GLY A 114 -0.54 5.85 15.46
N ASN A 115 -0.43 4.81 16.29
CA ASN A 115 -1.41 4.53 17.35
C ASN A 115 -1.40 5.55 18.52
N ARG A 116 -0.36 6.39 18.63
CA ARG A 116 -0.26 7.43 19.67
C ARG A 116 -0.82 8.80 19.28
N ASN A 117 -1.25 8.99 18.02
CA ASN A 117 -1.78 10.27 17.50
C ASN A 117 -3.32 10.28 17.38
N ASN A 118 -4.05 10.01 18.48
CA ASN A 118 -5.53 9.98 18.54
C ASN A 118 -6.22 8.88 17.71
N GLY A 119 -5.51 7.78 17.46
CA GLY A 119 -6.02 6.61 16.76
C GLY A 119 -5.83 6.70 15.24
N SER A 120 -5.39 5.59 14.63
CA SER A 120 -5.25 5.53 13.17
C SER A 120 -6.60 5.70 12.50
N TRP A 121 -6.72 6.61 11.52
CA TRP A 121 -7.89 6.77 10.63
C TRP A 121 -8.12 5.55 9.72
N LEU A 122 -7.23 4.56 9.79
CA LEU A 122 -7.17 3.38 8.95
C LEU A 122 -7.05 2.12 9.81
N GLU A 123 -7.56 1.02 9.29
CA GLU A 123 -7.42 -0.32 9.87
C GLU A 123 -6.54 -1.18 8.96
N VAL A 124 -5.65 -1.96 9.56
CA VAL A 124 -4.90 -3.00 8.86
C VAL A 124 -5.64 -4.31 9.08
N SER A 125 -6.42 -4.75 8.10
CA SER A 125 -7.33 -5.88 8.25
C SER A 125 -6.67 -7.24 7.97
N GLU A 126 -5.56 -7.25 7.24
CA GLU A 126 -4.84 -8.46 6.84
C GLU A 126 -3.36 -8.12 6.63
N THR A 127 -2.46 -8.94 7.19
CA THR A 127 -1.02 -8.84 6.93
C THR A 127 -0.40 -10.19 6.69
N PHE A 128 0.64 -10.22 5.87
CA PHE A 128 1.57 -11.35 5.79
C PHE A 128 2.94 -10.86 5.32
N ALA A 129 3.98 -11.60 5.68
CA ALA A 129 5.34 -11.38 5.20
C ALA A 129 5.84 -12.61 4.44
N THR A 130 6.66 -12.40 3.43
CA THR A 130 7.26 -13.46 2.63
C THR A 130 8.62 -13.03 2.08
N ARG A 131 9.38 -13.98 1.58
CA ARG A 131 10.62 -13.71 0.84
C ARG A 131 10.33 -13.68 -0.66
N TRP A 132 10.82 -12.64 -1.34
CA TRP A 132 10.85 -12.55 -2.79
C TRP A 132 12.30 -12.51 -3.26
N GLY A 133 12.84 -13.68 -3.60
CA GLY A 133 14.28 -13.86 -3.74
C GLY A 133 14.99 -13.60 -2.41
N GLU A 134 15.93 -12.66 -2.39
CA GLU A 134 16.68 -12.28 -1.19
C GLU A 134 15.98 -11.23 -0.31
N LYS A 135 14.84 -10.69 -0.74
CA LYS A 135 14.17 -9.59 -0.04
C LYS A 135 13.02 -10.08 0.82
N GLU A 136 12.99 -9.60 2.05
CA GLU A 136 11.83 -9.68 2.91
C GLU A 136 10.80 -8.60 2.54
N ILE A 137 9.57 -9.04 2.27
CA ILE A 137 8.47 -8.21 1.80
C ILE A 137 7.26 -8.46 2.70
N ALA A 138 6.60 -7.39 3.12
CA ALA A 138 5.30 -7.44 3.77
C ALA A 138 4.21 -6.96 2.81
N CYS A 139 3.05 -7.59 2.91
CA CYS A 139 1.81 -7.15 2.29
C CYS A 139 0.80 -6.81 3.38
N ARG A 140 0.16 -5.65 3.26
CA ARG A 140 -0.87 -5.17 4.19
C ARG A 140 -2.11 -4.75 3.43
N LEU A 141 -3.28 -5.23 3.82
CA LEU A 141 -4.55 -4.65 3.41
C LEU A 141 -4.88 -3.50 4.36
N MET A 142 -4.93 -2.28 3.82
CA MET A 142 -5.36 -1.09 4.54
C MET A 142 -6.80 -0.79 4.18
N VAL A 143 -7.62 -0.44 5.17
CA VAL A 143 -9.04 -0.11 5.02
C VAL A 143 -9.33 1.24 5.69
N SER A 144 -10.13 2.09 5.06
CA SER A 144 -10.59 3.34 5.67
C SER A 144 -11.60 3.06 6.78
N LYS A 145 -11.37 3.58 8.00
CA LYS A 145 -12.38 3.49 9.06
C LYS A 145 -13.61 4.29 8.67
N GLY A 146 -14.77 3.62 8.59
CA GLY A 146 -16.05 4.22 8.20
C GLY A 146 -16.80 3.52 7.06
N GLN A 147 -16.18 2.55 6.38
CA GLN A 147 -16.90 1.63 5.50
C GLN A 147 -17.10 0.30 6.24
N LYS A 148 -18.34 0.01 6.65
CA LYS A 148 -18.71 -1.37 7.00
C LYS A 148 -18.51 -2.22 5.75
N THR A 149 -17.69 -3.25 5.83
CA THR A 149 -17.70 -4.35 4.86
C THR A 149 -19.10 -4.94 4.90
N GLN A 150 -19.91 -4.65 3.89
CA GLN A 150 -21.11 -5.44 3.62
C GLN A 150 -20.65 -6.65 2.80
N CYS A 151 -20.81 -7.83 3.38
CA CYS A 151 -20.52 -9.23 2.97
C CYS A 151 -19.81 -9.83 4.20
N ASP A 152 -20.45 -10.56 5.11
CA ASP A 152 -21.21 -11.79 4.86
C ASP A 152 -22.44 -11.93 5.78
N GLU A 153 -23.63 -11.89 5.18
CA GLU A 153 -24.86 -12.52 5.71
C GLU A 153 -25.66 -12.96 4.48
N ILE A 154 -25.41 -14.18 3.99
CA ILE A 154 -26.41 -15.16 3.51
C ILE A 154 -25.81 -16.55 3.75
#